data_AF-A0A944WYW5-F1
#
_entry.id   AF-A0A944WYW5-F1
#
_cell.length_a   1.000
_cell.length_b   1.000
_cell.length_c   1.000
_cell.angle_alpha   90.00
_cell.angle_beta   90.00
_cell.angle_gamma   90.00
#
_symmetry.space_group_name_H-M   'P 1'
#
loop_
_entity.id
_entity.type
_entity.pdbx_description
1 polymer ?
#
loop_
_entity_poly.entity_id
_entity_poly.type
_entity_poly.pdbx_seq_one_letter_code
_entity_poly.pdbx_strand_id
1 'polypeptide(L)'
;MTFADAVKEISAACGRHIQFSEVSHQEYKKLLEAAHLPDDHVWLVMYLFTTVMDGRNEHLNDGIEQALGRPPKDFTAYARDVAQSGAWALAS
;
A
#
# COMPACT_ATOMS: atom_id res chain seq x y z
N MET A 1 -1.44 10.59 -4.88
CA MET A 1 -2.08 9.28 -5.15
C MET A 1 -2.77 8.83 -3.88
N THR A 2 -4.01 8.40 -3.96
CA THR A 2 -4.78 7.85 -2.82
C THR A 2 -4.64 6.33 -2.73
N PHE A 3 -5.13 5.71 -1.65
CA PHE A 3 -5.22 4.23 -1.58
C PHE A 3 -6.12 3.64 -2.66
N ALA A 4 -7.22 4.32 -2.99
CA ALA A 4 -8.12 3.89 -4.07
C ALA A 4 -7.41 3.88 -5.44
N ASP A 5 -6.61 4.92 -5.71
CA ASP A 5 -5.77 4.97 -6.93
C ASP A 5 -4.75 3.84 -6.93
N ALA A 6 -4.04 3.61 -5.82
CA ALA A 6 -3.06 2.55 -5.71
C ALA A 6 -3.67 1.16 -5.95
N VAL A 7 -4.83 0.87 -5.34
CA VAL A 7 -5.55 -0.41 -5.56
C VAL A 7 -6.00 -0.56 -7.00
N LYS A 8 -6.42 0.53 -7.67
CA LYS A 8 -6.78 0.52 -9.09
C LYS A 8 -5.58 0.16 -9.97
N GLU A 9 -4.41 0.73 -9.71
CA GLU A 9 -3.18 0.40 -10.44
C GLU A 9 -2.75 -1.07 -10.21
N ILE A 10 -2.88 -1.57 -8.98
CA ILE A 10 -2.60 -2.99 -8.64
C ILE A 10 -3.60 -3.92 -9.34
N SER A 11 -4.89 -3.57 -9.32
CA SER A 11 -5.97 -4.30 -10.00
C SER A 11 -5.67 -4.44 -11.49
N ALA A 12 -5.31 -3.33 -12.15
CA ALA A 12 -4.91 -3.31 -13.55
C ALA A 12 -3.65 -4.14 -13.81
N ALA A 13 -2.60 -3.99 -12.99
CA ALA A 13 -1.34 -4.73 -13.14
C ALA A 13 -1.52 -6.25 -12.99
N CYS A 14 -2.43 -6.69 -12.11
CA CYS A 14 -2.75 -8.11 -11.94
C CYS A 14 -3.73 -8.66 -12.98
N GLY A 15 -4.39 -7.82 -13.78
CA GLY A 15 -5.51 -8.24 -14.63
C GLY A 15 -6.69 -8.80 -13.84
N ARG A 16 -6.87 -8.38 -12.58
CA ARG A 16 -7.93 -8.86 -11.68
C ARG A 16 -8.76 -7.70 -11.17
N HIS A 17 -10.05 -7.90 -11.02
CA HIS A 17 -10.91 -6.90 -10.40
C HIS A 17 -10.72 -6.90 -8.87
N ILE A 18 -10.06 -5.86 -8.34
CA ILE A 18 -9.82 -5.65 -6.91
C ILE A 18 -10.42 -4.29 -6.54
N GLN A 19 -11.23 -4.26 -5.50
CA GLN A 19 -11.90 -3.04 -5.04
C GLN A 19 -11.27 -2.54 -3.73
N PHE A 20 -11.08 -1.23 -3.64
CA PHE A 20 -10.76 -0.58 -2.39
C PHE A 20 -12.03 -0.40 -1.56
N SER A 21 -11.99 -0.82 -0.29
CA SER A 21 -13.05 -0.57 0.67
C SER A 21 -12.46 0.16 1.87
N GLU A 22 -13.02 1.33 2.15
CA GLU A 22 -12.70 2.07 3.35
C GLU A 22 -13.50 1.49 4.54
N VAL A 23 -12.83 1.31 5.67
CA VAL A 23 -13.41 0.80 6.92
C VAL A 23 -12.84 1.61 8.08
N SER A 24 -13.53 1.60 9.22
CA SER A 24 -13.00 2.25 10.42
C SER A 24 -11.73 1.56 10.92
N HIS A 25 -10.89 2.28 11.66
CA HIS A 25 -9.70 1.69 12.30
C HIS A 25 -10.04 0.49 13.20
N GLN A 26 -11.18 0.52 13.89
CA GLN A 26 -11.62 -0.59 14.75
C GLN A 26 -12.01 -1.83 13.94
N GLU A 27 -12.68 -1.65 12.80
CA GLU A 27 -13.00 -2.76 11.90
C GLU A 27 -11.74 -3.33 11.26
N TYR A 28 -10.83 -2.47 10.80
CA TYR A 28 -9.57 -2.91 10.21
C TYR A 28 -8.72 -3.71 11.22
N LYS A 29 -8.61 -3.24 12.47
CA LYS A 29 -7.94 -3.98 13.54
C LYS A 29 -8.52 -5.40 13.71
N LYS A 30 -9.85 -5.52 13.78
CA LYS A 30 -10.52 -6.82 13.90
C LYS A 30 -10.25 -7.72 12.70
N LEU A 31 -10.16 -7.17 11.49
CA LEU A 31 -9.80 -7.95 10.29
C LEU A 31 -8.38 -8.51 10.38
N LEU A 32 -7.41 -7.73 10.86
CA LEU A 32 -6.02 -8.19 11.05
C LEU A 32 -5.93 -9.28 12.13
N GLU A 33 -6.63 -9.11 13.24
CA GLU A 33 -6.71 -10.11 14.32
C GLU A 33 -7.37 -11.41 13.82
N ALA A 34 -8.46 -11.30 13.05
CA ALA A 34 -9.13 -12.45 12.44
C ALA A 34 -8.27 -13.17 11.39
N ALA A 35 -7.31 -12.46 10.77
CA ALA A 35 -6.30 -13.04 9.90
C ALA A 35 -5.12 -13.66 10.67
N HIS A 36 -5.19 -13.73 12.01
CA HIS A 36 -4.18 -14.31 12.89
C HIS A 36 -2.79 -13.66 12.78
N LEU A 37 -2.74 -12.36 12.49
CA LEU A 37 -1.48 -11.62 12.58
C LEU A 37 -1.03 -11.54 14.05
N PRO A 38 0.29 -11.61 14.31
CA PRO A 38 0.85 -11.32 15.63
C PRO A 38 0.44 -9.93 16.17
N ASP A 39 0.24 -9.83 17.49
CA ASP A 39 -0.24 -8.59 18.13
C ASP A 39 0.65 -7.38 17.88
N ASP A 40 1.97 -7.59 17.81
CA ASP A 40 2.96 -6.55 17.50
C ASP A 40 2.82 -6.04 16.06
N HIS A 41 2.49 -6.93 15.12
CA HIS A 41 2.17 -6.56 13.74
C HIS A 41 0.85 -5.78 13.67
N VAL A 42 -0.19 -6.23 14.36
CA VAL A 42 -1.48 -5.50 14.44
C VAL A 42 -1.27 -4.11 15.01
N TRP A 43 -0.49 -3.99 16.10
CA TRP A 43 -0.13 -2.72 16.71
C TRP A 43 0.62 -1.81 15.72
N LEU A 44 1.65 -2.33 15.04
CA LEU A 44 2.47 -1.55 14.11
C LEU A 44 1.62 -1.00 12.95
N VAL A 45 0.80 -1.85 12.34
CA VAL A 45 -0.07 -1.42 11.24
C VAL A 45 -1.03 -0.33 11.69
N MET A 46 -1.60 -0.44 12.90
CA MET A 46 -2.51 0.59 13.41
C MET A 46 -1.81 1.89 13.80
N TYR A 47 -0.59 1.81 14.32
CA TYR A 47 0.26 2.98 14.54
C TYR A 47 0.54 3.73 13.23
N LEU A 48 0.88 3.03 12.14
CA LEU A 48 1.16 3.64 10.84
C LEU A 48 -0.05 4.45 10.33
N PHE A 49 -1.25 3.87 10.36
CA PHE A 49 -2.46 4.55 9.88
C PHE A 49 -2.86 5.75 10.73
N THR A 50 -2.76 5.64 12.05
CA THR A 50 -3.29 6.66 12.97
C THR A 50 -2.30 7.78 13.29
N THR A 51 -0.98 7.53 13.15
CA THR A 51 0.07 8.47 13.58
C THR A 51 0.96 8.92 12.44
N VAL A 52 1.32 8.01 11.51
CA VAL A 52 2.26 8.33 10.43
C VAL A 52 1.53 8.84 9.19
N MET A 53 0.34 8.32 8.91
CA MET A 53 -0.47 8.70 7.74
C MET A 53 -1.53 9.77 8.08
N ASP A 54 -1.20 10.68 8.99
CA ASP A 54 -2.09 11.77 9.42
C ASP A 54 -2.07 13.01 8.50
N GLY A 55 -1.50 12.87 7.30
CA GLY A 55 -1.41 13.93 6.28
C GLY A 55 -0.12 14.75 6.34
N ARG A 56 0.64 14.74 7.45
CA ARG A 56 1.89 15.54 7.54
C ARG A 56 2.95 15.12 6.52
N ASN A 57 2.85 13.91 5.98
CA ASN A 57 3.80 13.30 5.05
C ASN A 57 3.37 13.33 3.57
N GLU A 58 2.31 14.08 3.20
CA GLU A 58 1.76 14.03 1.82
C GLU A 58 2.41 15.02 0.84
N HIS A 59 3.35 15.83 1.30
CA HIS A 59 4.00 16.87 0.50
C HIS A 59 5.06 16.28 -0.42
N LEU A 60 5.12 16.79 -1.65
CA LEU A 60 6.17 16.43 -2.61
C LEU A 60 7.53 17.02 -2.19
N ASN A 61 8.59 16.29 -2.52
CA ASN A 61 9.98 16.65 -2.28
C ASN A 61 10.85 16.09 -3.42
N ASP A 62 11.98 16.72 -3.70
CA ASP A 62 12.98 16.38 -4.72
C ASP A 62 14.15 15.50 -4.16
N GLY A 63 14.09 15.09 -2.90
CA GLY A 63 15.17 14.34 -2.25
C GLY A 63 15.64 13.07 -2.97
N ILE A 64 14.78 12.39 -3.74
CA ILE A 64 15.18 11.24 -4.57
C ILE A 64 16.06 11.70 -5.74
N GLU A 65 15.69 12.79 -6.40
CA GLU A 65 16.47 13.35 -7.51
C GLU A 65 17.83 13.87 -7.02
N GLN A 66 17.84 14.55 -5.87
CA GLN A 66 19.07 15.04 -5.25
C GLN A 66 20.02 13.89 -4.85
N ALA A 67 19.49 12.80 -4.28
CA ALA A 67 20.31 11.70 -3.79
C ALA A 67 20.77 10.73 -4.89
N LEU A 68 19.92 10.49 -5.91
CA LEU A 68 20.14 9.42 -6.90
C LEU A 68 20.30 9.92 -8.34
N GLY A 69 20.13 11.22 -8.61
CA GLY A 69 20.27 11.80 -9.95
C GLY A 69 19.20 11.35 -10.96
N ARG A 70 18.07 10.80 -10.48
CA ARG A 70 16.95 10.34 -11.30
C ARG A 70 15.62 10.62 -10.62
N PRO A 71 14.51 10.73 -11.36
CA PRO A 71 13.19 10.91 -10.76
C PRO A 71 12.76 9.72 -9.89
N PRO A 72 11.81 9.93 -8.96
CA PRO A 72 11.14 8.84 -8.26
C PRO A 72 10.50 7.87 -9.25
N LYS A 73 10.43 6.60 -8.84
CA LYS A 73 9.75 5.59 -9.65
C LYS A 73 8.25 5.82 -9.57
N ASP A 74 7.60 5.84 -10.73
CA ASP A 74 6.15 5.89 -10.84
C ASP A 74 5.49 4.62 -10.23
N PHE A 75 4.34 4.78 -9.58
CA PHE A 75 3.67 3.68 -8.89
C PHE A 75 3.08 2.64 -9.85
N THR A 76 2.57 3.05 -11.02
CA THR A 76 2.08 2.11 -12.04
C THR A 76 3.22 1.25 -12.56
N ALA A 77 4.41 1.83 -12.77
CA ALA A 77 5.61 1.08 -13.12
C ALA A 77 6.01 0.09 -12.02
N TYR A 78 5.97 0.51 -10.75
CA TYR A 78 6.21 -0.39 -9.61
C TYR A 78 5.21 -1.55 -9.57
N ALA A 79 3.91 -1.27 -9.67
CA ALA A 79 2.87 -2.29 -9.61
C ALA A 79 3.02 -3.33 -10.73
N ARG A 80 3.37 -2.90 -11.95
CA ARG A 80 3.65 -3.81 -13.06
C ARG A 80 4.80 -4.76 -12.76
N ASP A 81 5.91 -4.25 -12.24
CA ASP A 81 7.09 -5.07 -11.93
C ASP A 81 6.79 -6.09 -10.83
N VAL A 82 6.04 -5.69 -9.79
CA VAL A 82 5.64 -6.61 -8.72
C VAL A 82 4.68 -7.68 -9.23
N ALA A 83 3.70 -7.32 -10.08
CA ALA A 83 2.81 -8.30 -10.69
C ALA A 83 3.59 -9.33 -11.54
N GLN A 84 4.60 -8.89 -12.30
CA GLN A 84 5.47 -9.78 -13.08
C GLN A 84 6.31 -10.72 -12.23
N SER A 85 6.69 -10.30 -11.02
CA SER A 85 7.43 -11.17 -10.08
C SER A 85 6.60 -12.34 -9.53
N GLY A 86 5.27 -12.33 -9.74
CA GLY A 86 4.37 -13.35 -9.21
C GLY A 86 4.00 -13.17 -7.73
N ALA A 87 4.46 -12.10 -7.07
CA ALA A 87 4.14 -11.83 -5.65
C ALA A 87 2.64 -11.72 -5.35
N TRP A 88 1.82 -11.42 -6.37
CA TRP A 88 0.36 -11.34 -6.27
C TRP A 88 -0.36 -12.49 -7.00
N ALA A 89 0.37 -13.51 -7.44
CA ALA A 89 -0.24 -14.74 -7.92
C ALA A 89 -0.98 -15.42 -6.76
N LEU A 90 -2.14 -16.01 -7.04
CA LEU A 90 -2.82 -16.84 -6.05
C LEU A 90 -1.96 -18.07 -5.79
N ALA A 91 -1.85 -18.46 -4.52
CA ALA A 91 -1.37 -19.81 -4.19
C ALA A 91 -2.27 -20.80 -4.95
N SER A 92 -1.65 -21.61 -5.80
CA SER A 92 -2.31 -22.69 -6.52
C SER A 92 -2.52 -23.88 -5.59
#